data_AF-A0AAW5TKB1-F1
#
_entry.id   AF-A0AAW5TKB1-F1
#
_cell.length_a   1.000
_cell.length_b   1.000
_cell.length_c   1.000
_cell.angle_alpha   90.00
_cell.angle_beta   90.00
_cell.angle_gamma   90.00
#
_symmetry.space_group_name_H-M   'P 1'
#
loop_
_entity.id
_entity.type
_entity.pdbx_description
1 polymer ?
#
loop_
_entity_poly.entity_id
_entity_poly.type
_entity_poly.pdbx_seq_one_letter_code
_entity_poly.pdbx_strand_id
1 'polypeptide(L)'
;LLREAAASVKLVVVDMDGTFLLPGKIFPERGNELVARLRERGIIFCPASGRQYQTLADMFSAHVEGMPIIAENGANVRRDGEPLATTTLPRETSARVVEI
;
A
#
# COMPACT_ATOMS: atom_id res chain seq x y z
N LEU A 1 -9.13 -16.29 21.51
CA LEU A 1 -7.91 -15.46 21.30
C LEU A 1 -7.59 -15.22 19.81
N LEU A 2 -6.73 -16.00 19.11
CA LEU A 2 -6.38 -15.73 17.70
C LEU A 2 -7.60 -15.71 16.75
N ARG A 3 -8.59 -16.60 16.97
CA ARG A 3 -9.83 -16.66 16.18
C ARG A 3 -10.80 -15.50 16.45
N GLU A 4 -10.81 -14.94 17.66
CA GLU A 4 -11.64 -13.77 17.99
C GLU A 4 -10.99 -12.48 17.47
N ALA A 5 -9.66 -12.36 17.58
CA ALA A 5 -8.91 -11.25 16.99
C ALA A 5 -9.07 -11.22 15.46
N ALA A 6 -9.09 -12.40 14.80
CA ALA A 6 -9.38 -12.52 13.38
C ALA A 6 -10.82 -12.07 13.01
N ALA A 7 -11.79 -12.25 13.92
CA ALA A 7 -13.17 -11.80 13.71
C ALA A 7 -13.35 -10.28 13.83
N SER A 8 -12.37 -9.56 14.43
CA SER A 8 -12.40 -8.10 14.59
C SER A 8 -11.48 -7.34 13.64
N VAL A 9 -10.75 -8.00 12.74
CA VAL A 9 -9.83 -7.33 11.80
C VAL A 9 -10.61 -6.35 10.93
N LYS A 10 -10.11 -5.11 10.82
CA LYS A 10 -10.67 -4.07 9.94
C LYS A 10 -9.69 -3.55 8.89
N LEU A 11 -8.40 -3.83 9.06
CA LEU A 11 -7.34 -3.35 8.20
C LEU A 11 -6.25 -4.43 8.08
N VAL A 12 -5.82 -4.69 6.86
CA VAL A 12 -4.65 -5.49 6.51
C VAL A 12 -3.68 -4.57 5.78
N VAL A 13 -2.54 -4.28 6.41
CA VAL A 13 -1.44 -3.56 5.79
C VAL A 13 -0.39 -4.58 5.37
N VAL A 14 0.06 -4.54 4.12
CA VAL A 14 1.00 -5.54 3.60
C VAL A 14 2.15 -4.89 2.84
N ASP A 15 3.36 -5.39 3.09
CA ASP A 15 4.49 -5.10 2.23
C ASP A 15 4.31 -5.74 0.84
N MET A 16 4.97 -5.20 -0.18
CA MET A 16 4.80 -5.60 -1.58
C MET A 16 5.92 -6.49 -2.10
N ASP A 17 7.12 -5.95 -2.28
CA ASP A 17 8.23 -6.64 -2.95
C ASP A 17 8.85 -7.70 -2.02
N GLY A 18 8.73 -8.98 -2.39
CA GLY A 18 9.20 -10.09 -1.55
C GLY A 18 8.19 -10.55 -0.49
N THR A 19 7.00 -9.94 -0.46
CA THR A 19 5.92 -10.27 0.47
C THR A 19 4.63 -10.60 -0.27
N PHE A 20 3.90 -9.60 -0.80
CA PHE A 20 2.67 -9.83 -1.55
C PHE A 20 2.93 -10.23 -3.01
N LEU A 21 3.92 -9.59 -3.64
CA LEU A 21 4.29 -9.88 -5.02
C LEU A 21 5.11 -11.18 -5.10
N LEU A 22 4.84 -11.97 -6.14
CA LEU A 22 5.64 -13.13 -6.46
C LEU A 22 7.06 -12.71 -6.93
N PRO A 23 8.03 -13.64 -6.93
CA PRO A 23 9.35 -13.39 -7.50
C PRO A 23 9.25 -12.79 -8.91
N GLY A 24 10.13 -11.84 -9.21
CA GLY A 24 10.05 -11.08 -10.47
C GLY A 24 9.03 -9.94 -10.44
N LYS A 25 8.53 -9.54 -9.26
CA LYS A 25 7.60 -8.42 -9.06
C LYS A 25 6.24 -8.65 -9.73
N ILE A 26 5.83 -9.91 -9.83
CA ILE A 26 4.61 -10.34 -10.51
C ILE A 26 3.44 -10.25 -9.53
N PHE A 27 2.35 -9.62 -9.97
CA PHE A 27 1.10 -9.58 -9.20
C PHE A 27 0.47 -10.98 -9.16
N PRO A 28 0.12 -11.53 -7.99
CA PRO A 28 -0.45 -12.87 -7.90
C PRO A 28 -1.79 -13.01 -8.63
N GLU A 29 -2.01 -14.12 -9.32
CA GLU A 29 -3.26 -14.41 -10.06
C GLU A 29 -4.52 -14.27 -9.18
N ARG A 30 -4.43 -14.71 -7.92
CA ARG A 30 -5.53 -14.64 -6.94
C ARG A 30 -5.52 -13.35 -6.10
N GLY A 31 -4.64 -12.39 -6.41
CA GLY A 31 -4.51 -11.16 -5.63
C GLY A 31 -5.78 -10.32 -5.64
N ASN A 32 -6.42 -10.16 -6.81
CA ASN A 32 -7.68 -9.42 -6.94
C ASN A 32 -8.84 -10.13 -6.21
N GLU A 33 -8.94 -11.46 -6.33
CA GLU A 33 -9.92 -12.27 -5.59
C GLU A 33 -9.78 -12.06 -4.07
N LEU A 34 -8.53 -12.08 -3.57
CA LEU A 34 -8.24 -11.85 -2.16
C LEU A 34 -8.69 -10.46 -1.71
N VAL A 35 -8.30 -9.40 -2.43
CA VAL A 35 -8.65 -8.02 -2.07
C VAL A 35 -10.17 -7.80 -2.10
N ALA A 36 -10.86 -8.35 -3.11
CA ALA A 36 -12.31 -8.28 -3.20
C ALA A 36 -12.99 -8.94 -1.99
N ARG A 37 -12.55 -10.15 -1.60
CA ARG A 37 -13.11 -10.87 -0.44
C ARG A 37 -12.85 -10.17 0.89
N LEU A 38 -11.72 -9.47 1.03
CA LEU A 38 -11.47 -8.62 2.20
C LEU A 38 -12.46 -7.44 2.23
N ARG A 39 -12.64 -6.75 1.10
CA ARG A 39 -13.58 -5.63 0.97
C ARG A 39 -15.02 -6.03 1.28
N GLU A 40 -15.50 -7.17 0.76
CA GLU A 40 -16.83 -7.73 1.05
C GLU A 40 -17.07 -7.96 2.55
N ARG A 41 -16.01 -8.22 3.31
CA ARG A 41 -16.06 -8.42 4.76
C ARG A 41 -15.88 -7.12 5.55
N GLY A 42 -15.78 -5.97 4.87
CA GLY A 42 -15.50 -4.68 5.49
C GLY A 42 -14.06 -4.57 6.02
N ILE A 43 -13.13 -5.34 5.46
CA ILE A 43 -11.70 -5.29 5.78
C ILE A 43 -10.99 -4.50 4.70
N ILE A 44 -10.32 -3.42 5.09
CA ILE A 44 -9.53 -2.59 4.19
C ILE A 44 -8.20 -3.30 3.93
N PHE A 45 -7.84 -3.45 2.65
CA PHE A 45 -6.50 -3.82 2.25
C PHE A 45 -5.69 -2.56 1.96
N CYS A 46 -4.46 -2.47 2.43
CA CYS A 46 -3.60 -1.30 2.29
C CYS A 46 -2.18 -1.76 1.88
N PRO A 47 -1.77 -1.56 0.62
CA PRO A 47 -0.40 -1.83 0.22
C PRO A 47 0.54 -0.78 0.86
N ALA A 48 1.62 -1.28 1.46
CA ALA A 48 2.72 -0.48 1.99
C ALA A 48 4.00 -0.84 1.25
N SER A 49 4.70 0.13 0.65
CA SER A 49 5.88 -0.17 -0.16
C SER A 49 6.80 1.02 -0.32
N GLY A 50 8.06 0.75 -0.66
CA GLY A 50 9.01 1.73 -1.17
C GLY A 50 8.70 2.24 -2.58
N ARG A 51 7.77 1.60 -3.29
CA ARG A 51 7.33 2.02 -4.63
C ARG A 51 6.64 3.37 -4.61
N GLN A 52 6.62 3.99 -5.78
CA GLN A 52 5.87 5.23 -5.99
C GLN A 52 4.37 4.99 -5.88
N TYR A 53 3.62 5.99 -5.39
CA TYR A 53 2.16 5.92 -5.27
C TYR A 53 1.49 5.46 -6.57
N GLN A 54 1.87 6.06 -7.71
CA GLN A 54 1.23 5.77 -9.00
C GLN A 54 1.40 4.30 -9.39
N THR A 55 2.59 3.71 -9.17
CA THR A 55 2.84 2.29 -9.46
C THR A 55 1.91 1.37 -8.66
N LEU A 56 1.68 1.68 -7.38
CA LEU A 56 0.79 0.89 -6.53
C LEU A 56 -0.68 1.10 -6.93
N ALA A 57 -1.08 2.34 -7.21
CA ALA A 57 -2.42 2.66 -7.67
C ALA A 57 -2.77 1.93 -8.97
N ASP A 58 -1.84 1.87 -9.94
CA ASP A 58 -2.03 1.17 -11.21
C ASP A 58 -2.15 -0.35 -10.99
N MET A 59 -1.29 -0.93 -10.14
CA MET A 59 -1.34 -2.35 -9.78
C MET A 59 -2.68 -2.79 -9.19
N PHE A 60 -3.29 -1.92 -8.37
CA PHE A 60 -4.57 -2.17 -7.72
C PHE A 60 -5.73 -1.41 -8.38
N SER A 61 -5.61 -1.01 -9.64
CA SER A 61 -6.60 -0.17 -10.34
C SER A 61 -8.03 -0.71 -10.27
N ALA A 62 -8.23 -2.03 -10.25
CA ALA A 62 -9.54 -2.66 -10.07
C ALA A 62 -10.18 -2.46 -8.66
N HIS A 63 -9.39 -2.02 -7.68
CA HIS A 63 -9.77 -1.94 -6.27
C HIS A 63 -9.38 -0.61 -5.59
N VAL A 64 -8.72 0.29 -6.32
CA VAL A 64 -8.07 1.49 -5.76
C VAL A 64 -9.04 2.47 -5.10
N GLU A 65 -10.30 2.50 -5.53
CA GLU A 65 -11.32 3.35 -4.93
C GLU A 65 -11.55 3.02 -3.45
N GLY A 66 -11.37 4.01 -2.59
CA GLY A 66 -11.44 3.94 -1.15
C GLY A 66 -10.25 3.23 -0.49
N MET A 67 -9.26 2.77 -1.26
CA MET A 67 -8.08 2.07 -0.77
C MET A 67 -7.01 3.08 -0.32
N PRO A 68 -6.59 3.09 0.96
CA PRO A 68 -5.39 3.81 1.36
C PRO A 68 -4.14 3.09 0.83
N ILE A 69 -3.17 3.86 0.34
CA ILE A 69 -1.89 3.38 -0.17
C ILE A 69 -0.78 4.08 0.62
N ILE A 70 0.13 3.30 1.19
CA ILE A 70 1.34 3.78 1.86
C ILE A 70 2.50 3.60 0.88
N ALA A 71 2.96 4.70 0.29
CA ALA A 71 3.98 4.70 -0.76
C ALA A 71 5.26 5.40 -0.28
N GLU A 72 6.32 5.29 -1.08
CA GLU A 72 7.63 5.91 -0.82
C GLU A 72 8.17 5.61 0.60
N ASN A 73 8.08 4.35 1.03
CA ASN A 73 8.46 3.88 2.37
C ASN A 73 7.70 4.58 3.51
N GLY A 74 6.47 5.03 3.23
CA GLY A 74 5.61 5.72 4.18
C GLY A 74 5.72 7.24 4.15
N ALA A 75 6.61 7.82 3.33
CA ALA A 75 6.72 9.27 3.17
C ALA A 75 5.48 9.91 2.52
N ASN A 76 4.63 9.12 1.86
CA ASN A 76 3.46 9.61 1.15
C ASN A 76 2.33 8.57 1.26
N VAL A 77 1.30 8.94 2.00
CA VAL A 77 0.11 8.14 2.22
C VAL A 77 -1.04 8.84 1.53
N ARG A 78 -1.72 8.15 0.63
CA ARG A 78 -2.83 8.71 -0.15
C ARG A 78 -4.03 7.79 -0.16
N ARG A 79 -5.20 8.36 -0.40
CA ARG A 79 -6.45 7.64 -0.64
C ARG A 79 -7.23 8.39 -1.69
N ASP A 80 -7.72 7.70 -2.71
CA ASP A 80 -8.49 8.31 -3.82
C ASP A 80 -7.74 9.45 -4.52
N GLY A 81 -6.41 9.32 -4.63
CA GLY A 81 -5.58 10.37 -5.21
C GLY A 81 -5.39 11.60 -4.33
N GLU A 82 -5.91 11.63 -3.11
CA GLU A 82 -5.73 12.72 -2.15
C GLU A 82 -4.72 12.35 -1.06
N PRO A 83 -3.82 13.26 -0.66
CA PRO A 83 -2.86 13.01 0.40
C PRO A 83 -3.56 12.93 1.77
N LEU A 84 -3.32 11.83 2.48
CA LEU A 84 -3.70 11.67 3.89
C LEU A 84 -2.57 12.11 4.82
N ALA A 85 -1.33 11.78 4.46
CA ALA A 85 -0.13 12.19 5.18
C ALA A 85 1.07 12.26 4.22
N THR A 86 1.91 13.27 4.41
CA THR A 86 3.18 13.39 3.70
C THR A 86 4.28 13.76 4.68
N THR A 87 5.43 13.11 4.55
CA THR A 87 6.64 13.40 5.33
C THR A 87 7.77 13.64 4.35
N THR A 88 8.16 14.90 4.22
CA THR A 88 9.22 15.29 3.29
C THR A 88 10.55 15.43 4.01
N LEU A 89 11.65 15.26 3.28
CA LEU A 89 12.96 15.63 3.76
C LEU A 89 13.09 17.17 3.79
N PRO A 90 13.80 17.74 4.79
CA PRO A 90 14.18 19.15 4.74
C PRO A 90 14.98 19.45 3.48
N ARG A 91 14.77 20.62 2.88
CA ARG A 91 15.41 21.03 1.63
C ARG A 91 16.94 20.87 1.67
N GLU A 92 17.55 21.23 2.79
CA GLU A 92 19.00 21.14 3.02
C GLU A 92 19.51 19.69 2.95
N THR A 93 18.74 18.75 3.50
CA THR A 93 19.07 17.32 3.44
C THR A 93 18.98 16.81 2.00
N SER A 94 17.89 17.15 1.31
CA SER A 94 17.70 16.76 -0.09
C SER A 94 18.78 17.34 -1.00
N ALA A 95 19.14 18.61 -0.83
CA ALA A 95 20.19 19.27 -1.62
C ALA A 95 21.54 18.56 -1.49
N ARG A 96 21.93 18.22 -0.26
CA ARG A 96 23.18 17.48 0.02
C ARG A 96 23.25 16.10 -0.64
N VAL A 97 22.12 15.43 -0.84
CA VAL A 97 22.09 14.09 -1.47
C VAL A 97 22.20 14.18 -2.99
N VAL A 98 21.64 15.23 -3.60
CA VAL A 98 21.66 15.43 -5.06
C VAL A 98 23.03 15.93 -5.56
N GLU A 99 23.78 16.63 -4.72
CA GLU A 99 25.10 17.17 -5.05
C GLU A 99 26.26 16.15 -4.94
N ILE A 100 25.97 14.88 -4.58
CA ILE A 100 26.93 13.76 -4.57
C ILE A 100 26.98 13.12 -5.96
#